data_AF-A0A4Y7J6R3-F1
#
_entry.id   AF-A0A4Y7J6R3-F1
#
_cell.length_a   1.000
_cell.length_b   1.000
_cell.length_c   1.000
_cell.angle_alpha   90.00
_cell.angle_beta   90.00
_cell.angle_gamma   90.00
#
_symmetry.space_group_name_H-M   'P 1'
#
loop_
_entity.id
_entity.type
_entity.pdbx_description
1 polymer ?
#
loop_
_entity_poly.entity_id
_entity_poly.type
_entity_poly.pdbx_seq_one_letter_code
_entity_poly.pdbx_strand_id
1 'polypeptide(L)'
;MRDMKELQVSLNQTQKVRLQTAIQQLEKLTARLSNSADASVTVAETIPGNHEEGVLKGHGTSEVDGEIVATLCGIVEKVNKLVYVRTLRARYKPETGDIIVGRVIEYGRAQESGLQQDEGWEDSR
;
A
#
# COMPACT_ATOMS: atom_id res chain seq x y z
N MET A 1 -10.65 -21.77 -0.07
CA MET A 1 -11.54 -20.60 -0.24
C MET A 1 -12.88 -20.96 0.39
N ARG A 2 -13.38 -20.19 1.36
CA ARG A 2 -14.67 -20.48 1.98
C ARG A 2 -15.76 -19.95 1.06
N ASP A 3 -16.53 -20.86 0.46
CA ASP A 3 -17.79 -20.52 -0.19
C ASP A 3 -18.72 -19.91 0.87
N MET A 4 -18.84 -18.58 0.85
CA MET A 4 -19.87 -17.87 1.56
C MET A 4 -21.20 -18.22 0.88
N LYS A 5 -21.79 -19.34 1.30
CA LYS A 5 -23.20 -19.64 1.01
C LYS A 5 -24.01 -18.41 1.36
N GLU A 6 -24.74 -17.90 0.37
CA GLU A 6 -25.68 -16.80 0.50
C GLU A 6 -26.38 -16.89 1.86
N LEU A 7 -26.11 -15.94 2.76
CA LEU A 7 -27.02 -15.73 3.87
C LEU A 7 -28.34 -15.36 3.20
N GLN A 8 -29.29 -16.32 3.15
CA GLN A 8 -30.67 -16.06 2.76
C GLN A 8 -31.30 -15.16 3.82
N VAL A 9 -30.95 -13.88 3.78
CA VAL A 9 -31.63 -12.85 4.54
C VAL A 9 -32.99 -12.71 3.88
N SER A 10 -34.05 -13.13 4.56
CA SER A 10 -35.42 -12.95 4.11
C SER A 10 -35.77 -11.46 4.15
N LEU A 11 -35.44 -10.74 3.08
CA LEU A 11 -35.69 -9.31 2.97
C LEU A 11 -37.15 -9.07 2.58
N ASN A 12 -37.82 -8.18 3.32
CA ASN A 12 -39.14 -7.68 2.93
C ASN A 12 -39.04 -6.89 1.60
N GLN A 13 -40.14 -6.73 0.87
CA GLN A 13 -40.19 -6.08 -0.44
C GLN A 13 -39.55 -4.69 -0.43
N THR A 14 -39.81 -3.88 0.61
CA THR A 14 -39.18 -2.56 0.76
C THR A 14 -37.67 -2.67 0.96
N GLN A 15 -37.20 -3.67 1.69
CA GLN A 15 -35.77 -3.89 1.92
C GLN A 15 -35.06 -4.35 0.64
N LYS A 16 -35.71 -5.18 -0.18
CA LYS A 16 -35.19 -5.58 -1.49
C LYS A 16 -35.00 -4.39 -2.42
N VAL A 17 -36.00 -3.52 -2.53
CA VAL A 17 -35.92 -2.31 -3.34
C VAL A 17 -34.81 -1.40 -2.84
N ARG A 18 -34.72 -1.17 -1.52
CA ARG A 18 -33.65 -0.34 -0.92
C ARG A 18 -32.27 -0.92 -1.17
N LEU A 19 -32.09 -2.23 -1.06
CA LEU A 19 -30.82 -2.90 -1.34
C LEU A 19 -30.44 -2.74 -2.81
N GLN A 20 -31.37 -2.96 -3.74
CA GLN A 20 -31.11 -2.78 -5.17
C GLN A 20 -30.74 -1.34 -5.51
N THR A 21 -31.45 -0.36 -4.95
CA THR A 21 -31.11 1.06 -5.13
C THR A 21 -29.73 1.37 -4.55
N ALA A 22 -29.40 0.84 -3.37
CA ALA A 22 -28.07 1.04 -2.77
C ALA A 22 -26.95 0.44 -3.63
N ILE A 23 -27.15 -0.76 -4.18
CA ILE A 23 -26.20 -1.41 -5.09
C ILE A 23 -26.00 -0.56 -6.35
N GLN A 24 -27.07 -0.13 -7.02
CA GLN A 24 -26.97 0.73 -8.21
C GLN A 24 -26.28 2.06 -7.92
N GLN A 25 -26.53 2.66 -6.75
CA GLN A 25 -25.85 3.88 -6.34
C GLN A 25 -24.36 3.64 -6.13
N LEU A 26 -23.98 2.51 -5.53
CA LEU A 26 -22.58 2.14 -5.33
C LEU A 26 -21.88 1.96 -6.68
N GLU A 27 -22.47 1.22 -7.62
CA GLU A 27 -21.92 1.02 -8.97
C GLU A 27 -21.72 2.35 -9.70
N LYS A 28 -22.69 3.28 -9.60
CA LYS A 28 -22.57 4.63 -10.19
C LYS A 28 -21.45 5.46 -9.55
N LEU A 29 -21.17 5.27 -8.26
CA LEU A 29 -20.07 5.96 -7.57
C LEU A 29 -18.73 5.35 -7.98
N THR A 30 -18.62 4.02 -8.04
CA THR A 30 -17.42 3.31 -8.49
C THR A 30 -17.06 3.68 -9.93
N ALA A 31 -18.03 3.79 -10.83
CA ALA A 31 -17.81 4.23 -12.21
C ALA A 31 -17.32 5.69 -12.34
N ARG A 32 -17.63 6.56 -11.36
CA ARG A 32 -17.04 7.91 -11.30
C ARG A 32 -15.61 7.88 -10.79
N LEU A 33 -15.32 7.02 -9.81
CA LEU A 33 -13.99 6.84 -9.23
C LEU A 33 -13.00 6.24 -10.24
N SER A 34 -13.43 5.29 -11.07
CA SER A 34 -12.60 4.72 -12.14
C SER A 34 -12.14 5.73 -13.19
N ASN A 35 -12.85 6.87 -13.31
CA ASN A 35 -12.50 7.97 -14.23
C ASN A 35 -11.67 9.07 -13.56
N SER A 36 -11.51 9.02 -12.22
CA SER A 36 -10.66 9.94 -11.46
C SER A 36 -9.28 9.33 -11.35
N ALA A 37 -8.24 10.06 -11.79
CA ALA A 37 -6.85 9.61 -11.88
C ALA A 37 -6.17 9.25 -10.54
N ASP A 38 -6.91 9.23 -9.43
CA ASP A 38 -6.44 8.92 -8.07
C ASP A 38 -7.15 7.67 -7.56
N ALA A 39 -6.71 6.49 -8.00
CA ALA A 39 -7.25 5.22 -7.52
C ALA A 39 -6.91 5.08 -6.03
N SER A 40 -7.92 5.23 -5.17
CA SER A 40 -7.81 4.83 -3.77
C SER A 40 -7.77 3.30 -3.71
N VAL A 41 -6.77 2.76 -3.04
CA VAL A 41 -6.57 1.32 -2.90
C VAL A 41 -6.67 0.89 -1.45
N THR A 42 -7.16 -0.32 -1.25
CA THR A 42 -7.19 -1.03 0.03
C THR A 42 -6.05 -2.05 0.11
N VAL A 43 -5.77 -2.56 1.31
CA VAL A 43 -4.74 -3.58 1.48
C VAL A 43 -5.09 -4.83 0.67
N ALA A 44 -4.09 -5.38 -0.01
CA ALA A 44 -4.17 -6.53 -0.91
C ALA A 44 -4.95 -6.28 -2.21
N GLU A 45 -5.28 -5.03 -2.53
CA GLU A 45 -5.88 -4.68 -3.82
C GLU A 45 -4.80 -4.59 -4.92
N THR A 46 -5.07 -5.19 -6.09
CA THR A 46 -4.21 -5.04 -7.27
C THR A 46 -4.29 -3.61 -7.79
N ILE A 47 -3.12 -3.00 -8.01
CA ILE A 47 -3.05 -1.63 -8.53
C ILE A 47 -3.28 -1.64 -10.05
N PRO A 48 -4.32 -0.95 -10.56
CA PRO A 48 -4.65 -0.96 -11.98
C PRO A 48 -3.58 -0.25 -12.83
N GLY A 49 -3.36 -0.77 -14.04
CA GLY A 49 -2.46 -0.17 -15.04
C GLY A 49 -0.97 -0.37 -14.79
N ASN A 50 -0.56 -1.48 -14.15
CA ASN A 50 0.85 -1.87 -13.97
C ASN A 50 1.36 -2.85 -15.04
N HIS A 51 0.76 -2.82 -16.23
CA HIS A 51 1.13 -3.70 -17.36
C HIS A 51 2.28 -3.15 -18.21
N GLU A 52 2.86 -2.00 -17.83
CA GLU A 52 3.99 -1.42 -18.54
C GLU A 52 5.29 -2.12 -18.11
N GLU A 53 6.13 -2.48 -19.09
CA GLU A 53 7.37 -3.20 -18.82
C GLU A 53 8.38 -2.30 -18.08
N GLY A 54 8.84 -2.76 -16.92
CA GLY A 54 9.85 -2.06 -16.11
C GLY A 54 9.32 -1.06 -15.09
N VAL A 55 8.11 -1.26 -14.54
CA VAL A 55 7.62 -0.52 -13.37
C VAL A 55 8.49 -0.82 -12.14
N LEU A 56 8.86 0.23 -11.42
CA LEU A 56 9.56 0.18 -10.14
C LEU A 56 8.55 0.22 -8.99
N LYS A 57 8.79 -0.66 -8.01
CA LYS A 57 7.96 -0.78 -6.80
C LYS A 57 8.47 0.17 -5.73
N GLY A 58 7.62 1.10 -5.31
CA GLY A 58 7.87 2.03 -4.22
C GLY A 58 7.21 1.60 -2.91
N HIS A 59 7.22 2.49 -1.93
CA HIS A 59 6.64 2.21 -0.61
C HIS A 59 5.13 1.90 -0.70
N GLY A 60 4.66 0.97 0.14
CA GLY A 60 3.25 0.58 0.17
C GLY A 60 2.82 -0.32 -0.99
N THR A 61 3.76 -0.87 -1.76
CA THR A 61 3.51 -1.83 -2.84
C THR A 61 4.32 -3.10 -2.65
N SER A 62 3.77 -4.22 -3.09
CA SER A 62 4.45 -5.52 -3.17
C SER A 62 4.10 -6.19 -4.50
N GLU A 63 4.87 -7.16 -4.94
CA GLU A 63 4.56 -7.97 -6.11
C GLU A 63 4.05 -9.34 -5.67
N VAL A 64 2.93 -9.78 -6.23
CA VAL A 64 2.33 -11.09 -6.03
C VAL A 64 1.88 -11.59 -7.40
N ASP A 65 2.34 -12.76 -7.81
CA ASP A 65 1.97 -13.39 -9.09
C ASP A 65 2.23 -12.51 -10.34
N GLY A 66 3.26 -11.67 -10.29
CA GLY A 66 3.61 -10.74 -11.38
C GLY A 66 2.75 -9.46 -11.42
N GLU A 67 1.79 -9.32 -10.50
CA GLU A 67 1.01 -8.11 -10.32
C GLU A 67 1.48 -7.31 -9.11
N ILE A 68 1.43 -5.99 -9.22
CA ILE A 68 1.73 -5.12 -8.09
C ILE A 68 0.46 -4.91 -7.28
N VAL A 69 0.54 -5.31 -6.01
CA VAL A 69 -0.53 -5.22 -5.01
C VAL A 69 -0.21 -4.16 -3.97
N ALA A 70 -1.25 -3.47 -3.48
CA ALA A 70 -1.12 -2.51 -2.41
C ALA A 70 -0.93 -3.21 -1.06
N THR A 71 0.07 -2.78 -0.29
CA THR A 71 0.30 -3.25 1.09
C THR A 71 -0.39 -2.36 2.12
N LEU A 72 -0.80 -1.16 1.71
CA LEU A 72 -1.37 -0.13 2.59
C LEU A 72 -2.64 0.45 1.96
N CYS A 73 -3.55 0.97 2.80
CA CYS A 73 -4.68 1.75 2.31
C CYS A 73 -4.25 3.18 1.99
N GLY A 74 -4.56 3.68 0.80
CA GLY A 74 -4.11 4.99 0.39
C GLY A 74 -4.50 5.35 -1.04
N ILE A 75 -3.85 6.38 -1.56
CA ILE A 75 -3.97 6.81 -2.95
C ILE A 75 -2.73 6.30 -3.68
N VAL A 76 -2.92 5.68 -4.84
CA VAL A 76 -1.80 5.27 -5.70
C VAL A 76 -1.20 6.50 -6.35
N GLU A 77 0.11 6.68 -6.21
CA GLU A 77 0.87 7.72 -6.90
C GLU A 77 1.86 7.08 -7.86
N LYS A 78 1.91 7.62 -9.08
CA LYS A 78 2.84 7.19 -10.13
C LYS A 78 3.74 8.37 -10.50
N VAL A 79 5.05 8.18 -10.35
CA VAL A 79 6.07 9.15 -10.73
C VAL A 79 7.03 8.48 -11.71
N ASN A 80 6.90 8.82 -12.99
CA ASN A 80 7.52 8.07 -14.07
C ASN A 80 7.15 6.59 -13.99
N LYS A 81 8.16 5.70 -13.92
CA LYS A 81 7.98 4.26 -13.75
C LYS A 81 7.85 3.84 -12.29
N LEU A 82 7.94 4.74 -11.31
CA LEU A 82 7.84 4.40 -9.88
C LEU A 82 6.38 4.47 -9.43
N VAL A 83 5.87 3.37 -8.90
CA VAL A 83 4.52 3.28 -8.33
C VAL A 83 4.61 3.08 -6.83
N TYR A 84 3.94 3.92 -6.06
CA TYR A 84 3.87 3.82 -4.60
C TYR A 84 2.47 4.16 -4.11
N VAL A 85 2.17 3.79 -2.86
CA VAL A 85 0.90 4.12 -2.22
C VAL A 85 1.14 5.19 -1.18
N ARG A 86 0.55 6.37 -1.38
CA ARG A 86 0.49 7.41 -0.35
C ARG A 86 -0.62 7.08 0.63
N THR A 87 -0.23 6.64 1.82
CA THR A 87 -1.16 6.28 2.88
C THR A 87 -1.93 7.50 3.41
N LEU A 88 -3.19 7.30 3.79
CA LEU A 88 -4.00 8.34 4.41
C LEU A 88 -3.50 8.75 5.82
N ARG A 89 -2.78 7.86 6.50
CA ARG A 89 -2.19 8.10 7.82
C ARG A 89 -0.81 7.45 7.89
N ALA A 90 0.22 8.25 8.11
CA ALA A 90 1.59 7.79 8.28
C ALA A 90 2.24 8.41 9.52
N ARG A 91 3.27 7.74 10.04
CA ARG A 91 4.25 8.41 10.92
C ARG A 91 5.17 9.28 10.07
N TYR A 92 5.75 10.29 10.68
CA TYR A 92 6.74 11.14 10.04
C TYR A 92 7.91 10.29 9.52
N LYS A 93 8.23 10.46 8.23
CA LYS A 93 9.36 9.83 7.55
C LYS A 93 10.41 10.92 7.34
N PRO A 94 11.57 10.85 7.99
CA PRO A 94 12.55 11.90 7.90
C PRO A 94 13.16 11.98 6.50
N GLU A 95 13.24 13.19 5.96
CA GLU A 95 13.94 13.48 4.71
C GLU A 95 15.11 14.44 4.96
N THR A 96 16.07 14.43 4.03
CA THR A 96 17.24 15.31 4.11
C THR A 96 16.80 16.78 4.08
N GLY A 97 17.19 17.55 5.09
CA GLY A 97 16.85 18.97 5.21
C GLY A 97 15.72 19.27 6.19
N ASP A 98 15.06 18.24 6.73
CA ASP A 98 14.06 18.44 7.76
C ASP A 98 14.67 18.86 9.10
N ILE A 99 14.05 19.85 9.74
CA ILE A 99 14.39 20.28 11.11
C ILE A 99 13.34 19.73 12.06
N ILE A 100 13.76 18.86 12.97
CA ILE A 100 12.87 18.22 13.95
C ILE A 100 13.18 18.66 15.38
N VAL A 101 12.15 18.67 16.22
CA VAL A 101 12.27 18.86 17.67
C VAL A 101 11.78 17.58 18.35
N GLY A 102 12.67 16.86 19.03
CA GLY A 102 12.37 15.59 19.70
C GLY A 102 12.36 15.72 21.21
N ARG A 103 11.58 14.87 21.88
CA ARG A 103 11.65 14.69 23.34
C ARG A 103 12.64 13.58 23.67
N VAL A 104 13.60 13.86 24.54
CA VAL A 104 14.54 12.83 25.04
C VAL A 104 13.78 11.88 25.98
N ILE A 105 13.76 10.59 25.63
CA ILE A 105 13.09 9.53 26.41
C ILE A 105 14.08 8.57 27.11
N GLU A 106 15.23 8.32 26.48
CA GLU A 106 16.27 7.42 26.97
C GLU A 106 17.61 7.88 26.39
N TYR A 107 18.71 7.60 27.09
CA TYR A 107 20.07 7.89 26.61
C TYR A 107 20.86 6.58 26.49
N GLY A 108 21.40 6.32 25.30
CA GLY A 108 22.26 5.17 25.00
C GLY A 108 23.41 5.60 24.10
N ARG A 109 24.58 4.93 24.20
CA ARG A 109 25.71 5.20 23.30
C ARG A 109 25.41 4.60 21.94
N ALA A 110 25.33 5.43 20.90
CA ALA A 110 25.29 4.94 19.53
C ALA A 110 26.66 4.32 19.20
N GLN A 111 26.71 2.99 19.06
CA GLN A 111 27.83 2.32 18.41
C GLN A 111 27.53 2.28 16.91
N GLU A 112 28.41 2.86 16.10
CA GLU A 112 28.44 2.60 14.67
C GLU A 112 28.80 1.12 14.48
N SER A 113 27.88 0.33 13.93
CA SER A 113 28.21 -1.01 13.43
C SER A 113 29.04 -0.82 12.16
N GLY A 114 30.35 -0.62 12.32
CA GLY A 114 31.29 -0.70 11.23
C GLY A 114 31.17 -2.07 10.56
N LEU A 115 30.94 -2.08 9.25
CA LEU A 115 31.14 -3.26 8.42
C LEU A 115 32.58 -3.72 8.63
N GLN A 116 32.76 -4.86 9.27
CA GLN A 116 34.06 -5.49 9.47
C GLN A 116 34.64 -5.78 8.08
N GLN A 117 35.69 -5.05 7.68
CA GLN A 117 36.52 -5.46 6.55
C GLN A 117 37.31 -6.68 7.01
N ASP A 118 37.04 -7.80 6.33
CA ASP A 118 37.72 -9.07 6.52
C ASP A 118 39.11 -8.96 5.88
N GLU A 119 40.06 -8.36 6.60
CA GLU A 119 41.49 -8.38 6.22
C GLU A 119 42.05 -9.76 6.60
N GLY A 120 41.72 -10.75 5.76
CA GLY A 120 42.33 -12.08 5.80
C GLY A 120 43.80 -12.00 5.41
N TRP A 121 44.70 -12.01 6.39
CA TRP A 121 46.09 -12.36 6.19
C TRP A 121 46.27 -13.85 6.48
N GLU A 122 46.22 -14.67 5.42
CA GLU A 122 46.67 -16.06 5.45
C GLU A 122 48.19 -16.09 5.68
N ASP A 123 48.60 -16.42 6.90
CA ASP A 123 49.97 -16.84 7.17
C ASP A 123 50.13 -18.30 6.71
N SER A 124 50.89 -18.50 5.64
CA SER A 124 51.32 -19.82 5.17
C SER A 124 52.81 -19.78 4.85
N ARG A 125 53.58 -20.34 5.79
CA ARG A 125 54.84 -21.12 5.62
C ARG A 125 55.98 -20.51 4.80
#